data_AF-A0A1D7YFS3-F1
#
_entry.id   AF-A0A1D7YFS3-F1
#
_cell.length_a   1.000
_cell.length_b   1.000
_cell.length_c   1.000
_cell.angle_alpha   90.00
_cell.angle_beta   90.00
_cell.angle_gamma   90.00
#
_symmetry.space_group_name_H-M   'P 1'
#
loop_
_entity.id
_entity.type
_entity.pdbx_description
1 polymer ?
#
loop_
_entity_poly.entity_id
_entity_poly.type
_entity_poly.pdbx_seq_one_letter_code
_entity_poly.pdbx_strand_id
1 'polypeptide(L)'
;MKKALAGLAAAGLILTAAGTAAAAWSGPIPVLTSGGVEFAEGQYKFNAAGVNHGAFEWAGRLRDANRGDDHNVYMQVRVEGHDWVRYDGKQKRSVWMHHSNWDGAQRYTVNAYMRACRDRGSLRPDNCSPAQHFTNN
;
A
#
# COMPACT_ATOMS: atom_id res chain seq x y z
N MET A 1 5.87 73.49 -5.97
CA MET A 1 6.09 72.70 -7.19
C MET A 1 7.24 71.73 -6.97
N LYS A 2 6.98 70.42 -7.01
CA LYS A 2 7.75 69.39 -7.74
C LYS A 2 6.93 68.10 -7.69
N LYS A 3 6.62 67.60 -8.89
CA LYS A 3 5.81 66.42 -9.20
C LYS A 3 6.65 65.15 -9.04
N ALA A 4 5.96 64.00 -9.21
CA ALA A 4 6.43 62.65 -9.52
C ALA A 4 6.27 61.67 -8.34
N LEU A 5 5.76 60.45 -8.49
CA LEU A 5 5.24 59.73 -9.66
C LEU A 5 4.50 58.50 -9.12
N ALA A 6 3.48 58.07 -9.85
CA ALA A 6 2.69 56.89 -9.58
C ALA A 6 3.51 55.59 -9.67
N GLY A 7 3.00 54.56 -8.98
CA GLY A 7 3.12 53.18 -9.43
C GLY A 7 3.86 52.27 -8.45
N LEU A 8 3.15 51.28 -7.90
CA LEU A 8 3.23 49.92 -8.45
C LEU A 8 2.18 49.02 -7.80
N ALA A 9 1.68 48.13 -8.65
CA ALA A 9 0.46 47.36 -8.52
C ALA A 9 0.52 46.31 -7.41
N ALA A 10 -0.66 46.06 -6.83
CA ALA A 10 -0.95 44.88 -6.05
C ALA A 10 -0.73 43.62 -6.91
N ALA A 11 0.27 42.81 -6.56
CA ALA A 11 0.37 41.43 -6.99
C ALA A 11 0.11 40.55 -5.76
N GLY A 12 -1.17 40.35 -5.45
CA GLY A 12 -1.60 39.31 -4.52
C GLY A 12 -1.27 37.95 -5.12
N LEU A 13 -0.14 37.39 -4.72
CA LEU A 13 0.19 35.98 -4.97
C LEU A 13 -0.75 35.12 -4.13
N ILE A 14 -1.95 34.85 -4.66
CA ILE A 14 -2.75 33.72 -4.19
C ILE A 14 -2.12 32.48 -4.82
N LEU A 15 -1.12 31.93 -4.12
CA LEU A 15 -0.68 30.56 -4.36
C LEU A 15 -1.77 29.63 -3.82
N THR A 16 -2.79 29.35 -4.64
CA THR A 16 -3.60 28.13 -4.45
C THR A 16 -2.71 26.94 -4.80
N ALA A 17 -1.77 26.63 -3.90
CA ALA A 17 -1.19 25.31 -3.85
C ALA A 17 -2.33 24.37 -3.44
N ALA A 18 -3.04 23.84 -4.44
CA ALA A 18 -3.83 22.63 -4.29
C ALA A 18 -2.82 21.51 -3.99
N GLY A 19 -2.33 21.49 -2.75
CA GLY A 19 -1.58 20.37 -2.22
C GLY A 19 -2.55 19.21 -2.21
N THR A 20 -2.37 18.27 -3.12
CA THR A 20 -2.92 16.93 -2.96
C THR A 20 -2.46 16.47 -1.58
N ALA A 21 -3.38 16.38 -0.63
CA ALA A 21 -3.07 15.86 0.70
C ALA A 21 -2.60 14.42 0.49
N ALA A 22 -1.29 14.22 0.42
CA ALA A 22 -0.70 12.90 0.54
C ALA A 22 -1.02 12.47 1.97
N ALA A 23 -2.12 11.75 2.15
CA ALA A 23 -2.50 11.21 3.44
C ALA A 23 -1.32 10.36 3.94
N ALA A 24 -0.76 10.78 5.08
CA ALA A 24 0.38 10.11 5.71
C ALA A 24 0.03 8.64 5.99
N TRP A 25 1.03 7.76 5.88
CA TRP A 25 0.87 6.35 6.24
C TRP A 25 0.52 6.21 7.73
N SER A 26 -0.42 5.33 8.07
CA SER A 26 -0.87 5.12 9.45
C SER A 26 0.19 4.41 10.29
N GLY A 27 0.98 3.52 9.69
CA GLY A 27 2.06 2.85 10.40
C GLY A 27 2.84 1.85 9.55
N PRO A 28 3.91 1.28 10.13
CA PRO A 28 4.69 0.25 9.48
C PRO A 28 3.95 -1.09 9.47
N ILE A 29 4.22 -1.90 8.46
CA ILE A 29 3.89 -3.33 8.40
C ILE A 29 5.11 -4.09 8.90
N PRO A 30 4.97 -5.03 9.86
CA PRO A 30 6.10 -5.86 10.29
C PRO A 30 6.60 -6.71 9.12
N VAL A 31 7.89 -7.07 9.14
CA VAL A 31 8.44 -7.95 8.10
C VAL A 31 7.66 -9.26 8.06
N LEU A 32 7.10 -9.57 6.90
CA LEU A 32 6.39 -10.83 6.68
C LEU A 32 7.35 -11.77 5.99
N THR A 33 7.65 -12.89 6.62
CA THR A 33 8.62 -13.84 6.08
C THR A 33 8.11 -15.26 6.19
N SER A 34 8.48 -16.05 5.19
CA SER A 34 8.33 -17.50 5.19
C SER A 34 9.44 -18.11 4.33
N GLY A 35 9.46 -19.43 4.19
CA GLY A 35 10.50 -20.15 3.46
C GLY A 35 10.56 -19.77 1.98
N GLY A 36 11.41 -18.79 1.62
CA GLY A 36 11.65 -18.31 0.26
C GLY A 36 10.89 -17.04 -0.13
N VAL A 37 10.15 -16.41 0.78
CA VAL A 37 9.46 -15.13 0.52
C VAL A 37 9.69 -14.15 1.67
N GLU A 38 9.86 -12.88 1.32
CA GLU A 38 9.93 -11.78 2.29
C GLU A 38 9.19 -10.55 1.77
N PHE A 39 8.38 -9.93 2.62
CA PHE A 39 7.83 -8.61 2.42
C PHE A 39 8.36 -7.68 3.52
N ALA A 40 9.06 -6.62 3.12
CA ALA A 40 9.75 -5.69 4.01
C ALA A 40 9.48 -4.24 3.60
N GLU A 41 9.95 -3.29 4.42
CA GLU A 41 9.75 -1.83 4.18
C GLU A 41 8.28 -1.48 3.98
N GLY A 42 7.42 -2.26 4.65
CA GLY A 42 5.99 -2.16 4.46
C GLY A 42 5.39 -1.04 5.29
N GLN A 43 4.38 -0.40 4.73
CA GLN A 43 3.59 0.64 5.38
C GLN A 43 2.13 0.50 4.94
N TYR A 44 1.22 0.85 5.83
CA TYR A 44 -0.21 0.77 5.56
C TYR A 44 -0.94 2.02 6.03
N LYS A 45 -2.13 2.24 5.49
CA LYS A 45 -3.12 3.18 6.00
C LYS A 45 -4.52 2.71 5.69
N PHE A 46 -5.47 3.16 6.50
CA PHE A 46 -6.88 3.12 6.14
C PHE A 46 -7.28 4.50 5.63
N ASN A 47 -7.80 4.56 4.41
CA ASN A 47 -8.23 5.82 3.83
C ASN A 47 -9.56 6.25 4.45
N ALA A 48 -9.75 7.56 4.60
CA ALA A 48 -11.02 8.12 5.04
C ALA A 48 -12.15 7.82 4.04
N ALA A 49 -13.39 7.85 4.53
CA ALA A 49 -14.57 7.72 3.68
C ALA A 49 -14.53 8.71 2.50
N GLY A 50 -14.64 8.20 1.27
CA GLY A 50 -14.60 9.01 0.04
C GLY A 50 -13.21 9.27 -0.54
N VAL A 51 -12.12 8.89 0.14
CA VAL A 51 -10.75 8.90 -0.38
C VAL A 51 -10.37 7.48 -0.76
N ASN A 52 -9.97 7.23 -2.02
CA ASN A 52 -9.60 5.89 -2.50
C ASN A 52 -10.61 4.81 -2.05
N HIS A 53 -11.92 5.10 -2.11
CA HIS A 53 -13.00 4.21 -1.67
C HIS A 53 -12.94 3.78 -0.19
N GLY A 54 -12.28 4.55 0.69
CA GLY A 54 -12.07 4.17 2.08
C GLY A 54 -11.24 2.89 2.24
N ALA A 55 -10.36 2.62 1.27
CA ALA A 55 -9.59 1.38 1.18
C ALA A 55 -8.55 1.22 2.29
N PHE A 56 -8.24 -0.04 2.59
CA PHE A 56 -6.95 -0.42 3.13
C PHE A 56 -5.88 -0.32 2.05
N GLU A 57 -5.01 0.67 2.18
CA GLU A 57 -3.90 0.93 1.25
C GLU A 57 -2.58 0.53 1.90
N TRP A 58 -1.74 -0.14 1.13
CA TRP A 58 -0.47 -0.67 1.59
C TRP A 58 0.59 -0.57 0.51
N ALA A 59 1.83 -0.41 0.94
CA ALA A 59 2.99 -0.44 0.07
C ALA A 59 4.16 -1.12 0.76
N GLY A 60 5.11 -1.63 -0.02
CA GLY A 60 6.32 -2.24 0.51
C GLY A 60 7.06 -3.06 -0.54
N ARG A 61 8.17 -3.68 -0.14
CA ARG A 61 9.06 -4.43 -1.03
C ARG A 61 8.86 -5.93 -0.86
N LEU A 62 8.30 -6.58 -1.89
CA LEU A 62 8.20 -8.04 -1.98
C LEU A 62 9.47 -8.60 -2.62
N ARG A 63 10.08 -9.58 -1.98
CA ARG A 63 11.32 -10.23 -2.40
C ARG A 63 11.12 -11.75 -2.49
N ASP A 64 11.52 -12.30 -3.62
CA ASP A 64 11.87 -13.71 -3.69
C ASP A 64 13.20 -13.93 -2.96
N ALA A 65 13.10 -14.52 -1.77
CA ALA A 65 14.22 -14.72 -0.86
C ALA A 65 14.99 -16.01 -1.17
N ASN A 66 14.45 -16.90 -2.00
CA ASN A 66 15.16 -18.11 -2.43
C ASN A 66 15.21 -18.22 -3.96
N ARG A 67 16.18 -17.51 -4.54
CA ARG A 67 16.37 -17.41 -5.99
C ARG A 67 16.73 -18.73 -6.69
N GLY A 68 17.03 -19.78 -5.94
CA GLY A 68 17.50 -21.07 -6.47
C GLY A 68 16.43 -22.16 -6.56
N ASP A 69 15.20 -21.89 -6.10
CA ASP A 69 14.15 -22.91 -6.03
C ASP A 69 13.09 -22.80 -7.14
N ASP A 70 13.27 -21.85 -8.06
CA ASP A 70 12.40 -21.59 -9.22
C ASP A 70 10.90 -21.44 -8.87
N HIS A 71 10.60 -21.03 -7.64
CA HIS A 71 9.24 -20.67 -7.23
C HIS A 71 8.92 -19.20 -7.51
N ASN A 72 7.62 -18.89 -7.49
CA ASN A 72 7.12 -17.52 -7.48
C ASN A 72 6.77 -17.08 -6.06
N VAL A 73 6.67 -15.76 -5.86
CA VAL A 73 6.22 -15.17 -4.61
C VAL A 73 5.08 -14.21 -4.87
N TYR A 74 4.19 -14.06 -3.90
CA TYR A 74 3.04 -13.17 -3.99
C TYR A 74 2.60 -12.68 -2.61
N MET A 75 1.85 -11.58 -2.61
CA MET A 75 1.12 -11.11 -1.43
C MET A 75 -0.32 -11.59 -1.50
N GLN A 76 -0.87 -11.95 -0.35
CA GLN A 76 -2.30 -12.17 -0.17
C GLN A 76 -2.86 -11.13 0.77
N VAL A 77 -3.92 -10.45 0.35
CA VAL A 77 -4.60 -9.44 1.14
C VAL A 77 -6.09 -9.70 1.10
N ARG A 78 -6.74 -9.62 2.26
CA ARG A 78 -8.21 -9.64 2.37
C ARG A 78 -8.65 -8.46 3.20
N VAL A 79 -9.83 -7.95 2.89
CA VAL A 79 -10.57 -6.97 3.69
C VAL A 79 -11.86 -7.62 4.17
N GLU A 80 -12.54 -7.04 5.16
CA GLU A 80 -13.81 -7.58 5.62
C GLU A 80 -14.81 -7.79 4.48
N GLY A 81 -15.62 -8.86 4.58
CA GLY A 81 -16.61 -9.19 3.55
C GLY A 81 -16.04 -9.78 2.26
N HIS A 82 -14.71 -9.89 2.11
CA HIS A 82 -14.05 -10.39 0.90
C HIS A 82 -13.05 -11.52 1.16
N ASP A 83 -12.89 -12.38 0.16
CA ASP A 83 -11.86 -13.41 0.13
C ASP A 83 -10.46 -12.84 -0.16
N TRP A 84 -9.46 -13.69 -0.06
CA TRP A 84 -8.07 -13.34 -0.34
C TRP A 84 -7.84 -12.96 -1.81
N VAL A 85 -7.30 -11.76 -2.02
CA VAL A 85 -6.79 -11.28 -3.30
C VAL A 85 -5.29 -11.52 -3.37
N ARG A 86 -4.81 -12.01 -4.50
CA ARG A 86 -3.39 -12.30 -4.77
C ARG A 86 -2.75 -11.20 -5.60
N TYR A 87 -1.54 -10.79 -5.22
CA TYR A 87 -0.69 -9.84 -5.94
C TYR A 87 0.66 -10.48 -6.22
N ASP A 88 0.90 -10.85 -7.46
CA ASP A 88 2.10 -11.57 -7.87
C ASP A 88 3.34 -10.68 -7.89
N GLY A 89 4.43 -11.23 -7.33
CA GLY A 89 5.77 -10.67 -7.41
C GLY A 89 6.46 -10.97 -8.73
N LYS A 90 7.79 -10.91 -8.68
CA LYS A 90 8.66 -11.37 -9.78
C LYS A 90 9.68 -12.34 -9.21
N GLN A 91 9.75 -13.52 -9.81
CA GLN A 91 10.78 -14.51 -9.51
C GLN A 91 12.19 -13.92 -9.57
N LYS A 92 13.03 -14.32 -8.62
CA LYS A 92 14.44 -13.92 -8.44
C LYS A 92 14.67 -12.41 -8.27
N ARG A 93 13.61 -11.64 -8.00
CA ARG A 93 13.65 -10.18 -7.92
C ARG A 93 13.00 -9.67 -6.65
N SER A 94 13.36 -8.43 -6.32
CA SER A 94 12.62 -7.60 -5.37
C SER A 94 11.80 -6.59 -6.17
N VAL A 95 10.52 -6.45 -5.83
CA VAL A 95 9.60 -5.52 -6.47
C VAL A 95 8.91 -4.66 -5.43
N TRP A 96 8.77 -3.37 -5.75
CA TRP A 96 7.95 -2.47 -4.95
C TRP A 96 6.48 -2.68 -5.31
N MET A 97 5.65 -2.86 -4.29
CA MET A 97 4.20 -3.04 -4.39
C MET A 97 3.52 -1.82 -3.77
N HIS A 98 2.43 -1.36 -4.40
CA HIS A 98 1.55 -0.34 -3.84
C HIS A 98 0.13 -0.62 -4.34
N HIS A 99 -0.74 -1.01 -3.42
CA HIS A 99 -2.11 -1.42 -3.73
C HIS A 99 -3.10 -0.93 -2.68
N SER A 100 -4.38 -0.97 -3.07
CA SER A 100 -5.52 -0.62 -2.22
C SER A 100 -6.57 -1.71 -2.34
N ASN A 101 -7.13 -2.13 -1.21
CA ASN A 101 -8.18 -3.14 -1.10
C ASN A 101 -9.37 -2.53 -0.36
N TRP A 102 -10.58 -2.70 -0.89
CA TRP A 102 -11.82 -2.15 -0.30
C TRP A 102 -13.03 -3.01 -0.67
N ASP A 103 -14.10 -2.85 0.10
CA ASP A 103 -15.43 -3.32 -0.26
C ASP A 103 -16.24 -2.18 -0.91
N GLY A 104 -16.68 -2.36 -2.15
CA GLY A 104 -17.49 -1.37 -2.87
C GLY A 104 -18.86 -1.10 -2.24
N ALA A 105 -19.37 -2.02 -1.43
CA ALA A 105 -20.62 -1.84 -0.68
C ALA A 105 -20.43 -1.05 0.63
N GLN A 106 -19.18 -0.88 1.09
CA GLN A 106 -18.88 -0.20 2.35
C GLN A 106 -18.31 1.20 2.12
N ARG A 107 -18.52 2.06 3.11
CA ARG A 107 -18.03 3.44 3.08
C ARG A 107 -16.54 3.55 3.42
N TYR A 108 -16.03 2.64 4.24
CA TYR A 108 -14.62 2.52 4.62
C TYR A 108 -14.32 1.11 5.13
N THR A 109 -13.05 0.73 5.00
CA THR A 109 -12.50 -0.54 5.47
C THR A 109 -12.09 -0.40 6.93
N VAL A 110 -12.38 -1.43 7.72
CA VAL A 110 -12.12 -1.54 9.16
C VAL A 110 -11.12 -2.65 9.43
N ASN A 111 -11.20 -3.80 8.76
CA ASN A 111 -10.39 -4.97 9.05
C ASN A 111 -9.67 -5.47 7.80
N ALA A 112 -8.35 -5.39 7.80
CA ALA A 112 -7.54 -5.96 6.74
C ALA A 112 -6.62 -7.06 7.28
N TYR A 113 -6.38 -8.07 6.46
CA TYR A 113 -5.37 -9.07 6.76
C TYR A 113 -4.43 -9.21 5.58
N MET A 114 -3.14 -9.40 5.87
CA MET A 114 -2.14 -9.66 4.82
C MET A 114 -1.20 -10.79 5.22
N ARG A 115 -0.64 -11.46 4.22
CA ARG A 115 0.46 -12.42 4.36
C ARG A 115 1.29 -12.48 3.08
N ALA A 116 2.57 -12.80 3.23
CA ALA A 116 3.47 -13.04 2.11
C ALA A 116 3.60 -14.54 1.88
N CYS A 117 3.52 -14.99 0.63
CA CYS A 117 3.48 -16.40 0.28
C CYS A 117 4.47 -16.74 -0.83
N ARG A 118 5.00 -17.96 -0.75
CA ARG A 118 5.75 -18.60 -1.82
C ARG A 118 4.88 -19.66 -2.50
N ASP A 119 4.75 -19.53 -3.80
CA ASP A 119 4.07 -20.47 -4.69
C ASP A 119 4.94 -21.70 -4.91
N ARG A 120 4.53 -22.86 -4.38
CA ARG A 120 5.32 -24.11 -4.46
C ARG A 120 4.91 -25.01 -5.62
N GLY A 121 4.12 -24.47 -6.55
CA GLY A 121 3.52 -25.21 -7.65
C GLY A 121 2.36 -26.10 -7.20
N SER A 122 1.67 -26.68 -8.17
CA SER A 122 0.42 -27.42 -7.95
C SER A 122 0.54 -28.67 -7.08
N LEU A 123 1.75 -29.21 -6.89
CA LEU A 123 1.98 -30.46 -6.18
C LEU A 123 2.18 -30.28 -4.68
N ARG A 124 2.32 -29.03 -4.19
CA ARG A 124 2.61 -28.75 -2.79
C ARG A 124 1.87 -27.51 -2.33
N PRO A 125 1.32 -27.50 -1.10
CA PRO A 125 0.75 -26.28 -0.55
C PRO A 125 1.78 -25.15 -0.50
N ASP A 126 1.29 -23.95 -0.82
CA ASP A 126 2.06 -22.72 -0.72
C ASP A 126 2.49 -22.46 0.71
N ASN A 127 3.67 -21.87 0.86
CA ASN A 127 4.19 -21.53 2.17
C ASN A 127 4.00 -20.04 2.42
N CYS A 128 3.16 -19.70 3.40
CA CYS A 128 2.82 -18.33 3.73
C CYS A 128 3.35 -17.95 5.12
N SER A 129 3.63 -16.66 5.30
CA SER A 129 3.81 -16.09 6.64
C SER A 129 2.52 -16.20 7.46
N PRO A 130 2.59 -16.07 8.80
CA PRO A 130 1.39 -15.79 9.60
C PRO A 130 0.64 -14.58 9.02
N ALA A 131 -0.69 -14.63 9.08
CA ALA A 131 -1.51 -13.50 8.67
C ALA A 131 -1.41 -12.38 9.70
N GLN A 132 -1.06 -11.18 9.24
CA GLN A 132 -1.11 -9.97 10.06
C GLN A 132 -2.46 -9.30 9.91
N HIS A 133 -3.03 -8.88 11.04
CA HIS A 133 -4.32 -8.21 11.11
C HIS A 133 -4.10 -6.72 11.39
N PHE A 134 -4.83 -5.88 10.65
CA PHE A 134 -4.84 -4.43 10.77
C PHE A 134 -6.27 -4.00 11.04
N THR A 135 -6.42 -3.05 11.94
CA THR A 135 -7.72 -2.48 12.30
C THR A 135 -7.69 -0.96 12.18
N ASN A 136 -8.80 -0.39 11.69
CA ASN A 136 -9.08 1.03 11.69
C ASN A 136 -9.86 1.35 12.98
N ASN A 137 -9.20 1.98 13.96
CA ASN A 137 -9.79 2.34 15.26
C ASN A 137 -10.50 3.69 15.21
#